data_AF-A0A2U9IBP5-F1
#
_entry.id   AF-A0A2U9IBP5-F1
#
_cell.length_a   1.000
_cell.length_b   1.000
_cell.length_c   1.000
_cell.angle_alpha   90.00
_cell.angle_beta   90.00
_cell.angle_gamma   90.00
#
_symmetry.space_group_name_H-M   'P 1'
#
loop_
_entity.id
_entity.type
_entity.pdbx_description
1 polymer ?
#
loop_
_entity_poly.entity_id
_entity_poly.type
_entity_poly.pdbx_seq_one_letter_code
_entity_poly.pdbx_strand_id
1 'polypeptide(L)'
;MFRKRITNLEELSEFLAKKFPHEEVVMLIFDRLYLLREDPKKYTREKLKNQTDKDGRPLFSIEVTGDIRIIYSFEPKNCTIFILTRGSKGA
;
A
#
# COMPACT_ATOMS: atom_id res chain seq x y z
N MET A 1 -1.55 -10.81 12.92
CA MET A 1 -1.39 -9.57 12.14
C MET A 1 -0.04 -8.95 12.50
N PHE A 2 0.95 -8.99 11.62
CA PHE A 2 2.27 -8.39 11.89
C PHE A 2 2.20 -6.89 11.61
N ARG A 3 2.53 -6.05 12.60
CA ARG A 3 2.48 -4.60 12.48
C ARG A 3 3.87 -4.03 12.76
N LYS A 4 4.64 -3.77 11.69
CA LYS A 4 5.91 -3.04 11.77
C LYS A 4 5.64 -1.58 11.40
N ARG A 5 6.05 -0.65 12.27
CA ARG A 5 6.04 0.78 11.96
C ARG A 5 7.36 1.09 11.25
N ILE A 6 7.29 1.55 10.01
CA ILE A 6 8.45 1.92 9.19
C ILE A 6 8.49 3.44 9.11
N THR A 7 9.65 4.05 9.40
CA THR A 7 9.77 5.52 9.52
C THR A 7 10.61 6.15 8.42
N ASN A 8 11.33 5.37 7.61
CA ASN A 8 12.14 5.87 6.51
C ASN A 8 12.09 4.92 5.29
N LEU A 9 12.57 5.42 4.14
CA LEU A 9 12.52 4.70 2.86
C LEU A 9 13.49 3.51 2.80
N GLU A 10 14.62 3.57 3.50
CA GLU A 10 15.62 2.50 3.52
C GLU A 10 15.07 1.26 4.24
N GLU A 11 14.52 1.44 5.44
CA GLU A 11 13.86 0.38 6.21
C GLU A 11 12.66 -0.19 5.45
N LEU A 12 11.95 0.65 4.68
CA LEU A 12 10.88 0.19 3.80
C LEU A 12 11.43 -0.69 2.68
N SER A 13 12.53 -0.28 2.06
CA SER A 13 13.17 -1.02 0.96
C SER A 13 13.64 -2.38 1.43
N GLU A 14 14.39 -2.44 2.53
CA GLU A 14 14.85 -3.69 3.13
C GLU A 14 13.69 -4.61 3.51
N PHE A 15 12.61 -4.06 4.08
CA PHE A 15 11.45 -4.83 4.45
C PHE A 15 10.75 -5.44 3.22
N LEU A 16 10.58 -4.65 2.16
CA LEU A 16 9.96 -5.11 0.92
C LEU A 16 10.83 -6.14 0.21
N ALA A 17 12.14 -5.89 0.09
CA ALA A 17 13.09 -6.84 -0.50
C ALA A 17 13.11 -8.19 0.24
N LYS A 18 12.94 -8.18 1.57
CA LYS A 18 12.81 -9.43 2.35
C LYS A 18 11.47 -10.13 2.16
N LYS A 19 10.40 -9.40 1.83
CA LYS A 19 9.02 -9.93 1.71
C LYS A 19 8.66 -10.37 0.30
N PHE A 20 9.24 -9.74 -0.71
CA PHE A 20 8.96 -9.98 -2.11
C PHE A 20 10.23 -10.50 -2.79
N PRO A 21 10.25 -11.74 -3.30
CA PRO A 21 11.46 -12.35 -3.85
C PRO A 21 11.88 -11.75 -5.20
N HIS A 22 11.00 -11.01 -5.87
CA HIS A 22 11.26 -10.39 -7.16
C HIS A 22 11.45 -8.88 -7.00
N GLU A 23 12.62 -8.38 -7.40
CA GLU A 23 12.98 -6.96 -7.31
C GLU A 23 12.03 -6.06 -8.11
N GLU A 24 11.57 -6.52 -9.28
CA GLU A 24 10.59 -5.80 -10.10
C GLU A 24 9.30 -5.48 -9.35
N VAL A 25 8.83 -6.41 -8.51
CA VAL A 25 7.65 -6.19 -7.66
C VAL A 25 7.92 -5.11 -6.63
N VAL A 26 9.11 -5.11 -6.02
CA VAL A 26 9.51 -4.09 -5.05
C VAL A 26 9.54 -2.71 -5.71
N MET A 27 10.11 -2.60 -6.91
CA MET A 27 10.12 -1.34 -7.68
C MET A 27 8.70 -0.85 -7.99
N LEU A 28 7.80 -1.72 -8.44
CA LEU A 28 6.41 -1.35 -8.72
C LEU A 28 5.67 -0.88 -7.46
N ILE A 29 5.92 -1.49 -6.30
CA ILE A 29 5.38 -1.01 -5.02
C ILE A 29 5.89 0.41 -4.75
N PHE A 30 7.20 0.65 -4.87
CA PHE A 30 7.77 1.97 -4.68
C PHE A 30 7.19 3.02 -5.61
N ASP A 31 7.03 2.72 -6.90
CA ASP A 31 6.41 3.63 -7.86
C ASP A 31 5.03 4.09 -7.39
N ARG A 32 4.19 3.15 -6.93
CA ARG A 32 2.85 3.47 -6.40
C ARG A 32 2.93 4.31 -5.13
N LEU A 33 3.87 4.01 -4.24
CA LEU A 33 4.07 4.81 -3.02
C LEU A 33 4.52 6.24 -3.33
N TYR A 34 5.39 6.43 -4.32
CA TYR A 34 5.82 7.76 -4.76
C TYR A 34 4.64 8.57 -5.31
N LEU A 35 3.78 7.96 -6.13
CA LEU A 35 2.56 8.60 -6.63
C LEU A 35 1.62 9.02 -5.49
N LEU A 36 1.43 8.15 -4.48
CA LEU A 36 0.62 8.46 -3.30
C LEU A 36 1.25 9.52 -2.39
N ARG A 37 2.57 9.65 -2.40
CA ARG A 37 3.30 10.70 -1.66
C ARG A 37 3.16 12.06 -2.34
N GLU A 38 3.16 12.09 -3.67
CA GLU A 38 3.00 13.32 -4.46
C GLU A 38 1.58 13.88 -4.32
N ASP A 39 0.56 13.08 -4.66
CA ASP A 39 -0.84 13.46 -4.49
C ASP A 39 -1.74 12.22 -4.37
N PRO A 40 -2.12 11.80 -3.14
CA PRO A 40 -2.97 10.65 -2.97
C PRO A 40 -4.40 10.88 -3.48
N LYS A 41 -4.87 12.14 -3.59
CA LYS A 41 -6.22 12.46 -4.06
C LYS A 41 -6.40 12.12 -5.54
N LYS A 42 -5.36 12.35 -6.34
CA LYS A 42 -5.37 12.09 -7.79
C LYS A 42 -5.65 10.62 -8.14
N TYR A 43 -5.32 9.70 -7.23
CA TYR A 43 -5.43 8.25 -7.43
C TYR A 43 -6.64 7.61 -6.72
N THR A 44 -7.60 8.40 -6.24
CA THR A 44 -8.78 7.93 -5.48
C THR A 44 -9.87 7.23 -6.30
N ARG A 45 -9.58 6.88 -7.57
CA ARG A 45 -10.55 6.35 -8.52
C ARG A 45 -11.19 5.04 -8.05
N GLU A 46 -10.46 4.24 -7.28
CA GLU A 46 -10.96 3.00 -6.68
C GLU A 46 -11.30 3.18 -5.20
N LYS A 47 -12.40 3.88 -4.92
CA LYS A 47 -12.92 3.97 -3.55
C LYS A 47 -13.53 2.62 -3.12
N LEU A 48 -13.04 2.06 -2.02
CA LEU A 48 -13.60 0.86 -1.42
C LEU A 48 -14.93 1.21 -0.73
N LYS A 49 -16.04 0.85 -1.36
CA LYS A 49 -17.38 1.12 -0.81
C LYS A 49 -17.56 0.39 0.52
N ASN A 50 -18.17 1.07 1.49
CA ASN A 50 -18.49 0.56 2.83
C ASN A 50 -17.26 0.12 3.65
N GLN A 51 -16.06 0.56 3.29
CA GLN A 51 -14.86 0.36 4.09
C GLN A 51 -14.25 1.71 4.47
N THR A 52 -13.98 1.85 5.75
CA THR A 52 -13.28 3.01 6.31
C THR A 52 -12.11 2.55 7.15
N ASP A 53 -11.12 3.42 7.32
CA ASP A 53 -10.11 3.18 8.36
C ASP A 53 -10.71 3.31 9.77
N LYS A 54 -9.85 3.11 10.77
CA LYS A 54 -10.19 3.23 12.20
C LYS A 54 -10.76 4.61 12.60
N ASP A 55 -10.50 5.64 11.81
CA ASP A 55 -10.89 7.02 12.07
C ASP A 55 -12.10 7.43 11.19
N GLY A 56 -12.75 6.46 10.51
CA GLY A 56 -13.92 6.68 9.68
C GLY A 56 -13.62 7.26 8.29
N ARG A 57 -12.35 7.30 7.88
CA ARG A 57 -11.94 7.88 6.59
C ARG A 57 -12.14 6.88 5.46
N PRO A 58 -12.54 7.32 4.25
CA PRO A 58 -12.64 6.45 3.09
C PRO A 58 -11.33 5.70 2.82
N LEU A 59 -11.45 4.40 2.53
CA LEU A 59 -10.35 3.61 1.99
C LEU A 59 -10.38 3.61 0.46
N PHE A 60 -9.21 3.64 -0.12
CA PHE A 60 -8.98 3.59 -1.55
C PHE A 60 -8.05 2.43 -1.87
N SER A 61 -8.12 1.89 -3.07
CA SER A 61 -7.15 0.94 -3.57
C SER A 61 -6.39 1.47 -4.78
N ILE A 62 -5.17 0.95 -4.94
CA ILE A 62 -4.42 1.05 -6.18
C ILE A 62 -3.76 -0.30 -6.44
N GLU A 63 -3.96 -0.82 -7.64
CA GLU A 63 -3.34 -2.06 -8.07
C GLU A 63 -1.85 -1.84 -8.36
N VAL A 64 -1.02 -2.74 -7.82
CA VAL A 64 0.41 -2.80 -8.12
C VAL A 64 0.63 -3.86 -9.20
N THR A 65 0.14 -5.07 -8.95
CA THR A 65 0.07 -6.21 -9.87
C THR A 65 -1.25 -6.95 -9.64
N GLY A 66 -1.58 -7.94 -10.48
CA GLY A 66 -2.82 -8.73 -10.30
C GLY A 66 -2.97 -9.40 -8.93
N ASP A 67 -1.84 -9.66 -8.25
CA ASP A 67 -1.79 -10.30 -6.94
C ASP A 67 -1.45 -9.33 -5.80
N ILE A 68 -1.08 -8.09 -6.09
CA ILE A 68 -0.64 -7.13 -5.09
C ILE A 68 -1.41 -5.83 -5.23
N ARG A 69 -2.04 -5.42 -4.13
CA ARG A 69 -2.85 -4.21 -4.07
C ARG A 69 -2.46 -3.39 -2.86
N ILE A 70 -2.32 -2.09 -3.07
CA ILE A 70 -2.16 -1.14 -1.97
C ILE A 70 -3.55 -0.62 -1.60
N ILE A 71 -3.91 -0.74 -0.34
CA ILE A 71 -5.06 -0.09 0.26
C ILE A 71 -4.55 1.10 1.06
N TYR A 72 -5.13 2.27 0.88
CA TYR A 72 -4.68 3.47 1.57
C TYR A 72 -5.85 4.36 2.01
N SER A 73 -5.63 5.09 3.10
CA SER A 73 -6.43 6.24 3.52
C SER A 73 -5.49 7.41 3.74
N PHE A 74 -5.99 8.64 3.59
CA PHE A 74 -5.17 9.82 3.80
C PHE A 74 -5.94 10.95 4.47
N GLU A 75 -5.19 11.76 5.19
CA GLU A 75 -5.56 13.06 5.74
C GLU A 75 -4.55 14.10 5.24
N PRO A 76 -4.80 15.42 5.40
CA PRO A 76 -3.92 16.45 4.84
C PRO A 76 -2.44 16.32 5.25
N LYS A 77 -2.13 15.66 6.38
CA LYS A 77 -0.76 15.51 6.90
C LYS A 77 -0.19 14.09 6.83
N ASN A 78 -1.03 13.07 6.66
CA ASN A 78 -0.59 11.67 6.73
C ASN A 78 -1.31 10.81 5.68
N CYS A 79 -0.59 9.84 5.13
CA CYS A 79 -1.15 8.78 4.30
C CYS A 79 -0.85 7.43 4.97
N THR A 80 -1.90 6.69 5.31
CA THR A 80 -1.79 5.35 5.89
C THR A 80 -1.92 4.32 4.78
N ILE A 81 -0.96 3.40 4.71
CA ILE A 81 -0.84 2.47 3.59
C ILE A 81 -0.78 1.03 4.12
N PHE A 82 -1.54 0.15 3.47
CA PHE A 82 -1.57 -1.29 3.69
C PHE A 82 -1.25 -1.98 2.37
N ILE A 83 -0.25 -2.86 2.36
CA ILE A 83 0.09 -3.66 1.18
C ILE A 83 -0.56 -5.02 1.36
N LEU A 84 -1.54 -5.32 0.52
CA LEU A 84 -2.24 -6.60 0.49
C LEU A 84 -1.65 -7.46 -0.63
N THR A 85 -1.27 -8.68 -0.27
CA THR A 85 -0.92 -9.72 -1.23
C THR A 85 -2.05 -10.75 -1.28
N ARG A 86 -2.55 -11.06 -2.48
CA ARG A 86 -3.40 -12.22 -2.71
C ARG A 86 -2.50 -13.45 -2.77
N GLY A 87 -2.38 -14.15 -1.65
CA GLY A 87 -1.83 -15.49 -1.62
C GLY A 87 -2.85 -16.48 -2.19
N SER A 88 -2.43 -17.21 -3.22
CA SER A 88 -3.01 -18.45 -3.71
C SER A 88 -3.48 -19.36 -2.56
N LYS A 89 -4.65 -19.99 -2.74
CA LYS A 89 -5.08 -21.14 -1.92
C LYS A 89 -3.90 -22.10 -1.73
N GLY A 90 -3.50 -22.39 -0.50
CA GLY A 90 -2.51 -23.42 -0.24
C GLY A 90 -1.75 -23.28 1.07
N ALA A 91 -2.40 -23.66 2.17
CA ALA A 91 -1.84 -24.51 3.21
C ALA A 91 -3.02 -25.16 3.95
#